data_AF-A0AAD9GDI1-F1
#
_entry.id   AF-A0AAD9GDI1-F1
#
_cell.length_a   1.000
_cell.length_b   1.000
_cell.length_c   1.000
_cell.angle_alpha   90.00
_cell.angle_beta   90.00
_cell.angle_gamma   90.00
#
_symmetry.space_group_name_H-M   'P 1'
#
loop_
_entity.id
_entity.type
_entity.pdbx_description
1 polymer ?
#
loop_
_entity_poly.entity_id
_entity_poly.type
_entity_poly.pdbx_seq_one_letter_code
_entity_poly.pdbx_strand_id
1 'polypeptide(L)'
;MVTQEQLRNGIKISKERARPTEDNEPKTRTIWDKIAKLEAHELCLECERRKWKNKSIQVCLDCAKSRDTLKCCHCKISYVNHKYCAKAGSIYKRELCMSCASNWATYNCDPKLCRLCNQWSAWRSTSECDTCYDLLQKYGEPLQCESCGNRAAFDRGEAARQRVSNLRLCFLCTCNYKRNDYYNRKLMRSTTHDSPSGKGDDRHSQSRRTLRSSENGTRSTENERGQPSKIESTGSDSQAALIREIKDLKDSFDNLRQKYSELQEENIQLKKKIKTMNKR
;
A
#
# COMPACT_ATOMS: atom_id res chain seq x y z
N MET A 1 3.97 -30.73 -45.82
CA MET A 1 4.11 -31.06 -44.38
C MET A 1 5.57 -31.42 -44.16
N VAL A 2 6.30 -30.54 -43.45
CA VAL A 2 7.74 -30.65 -43.23
C VAL A 2 7.96 -31.11 -41.79
N THR A 3 8.70 -32.19 -41.61
CA THR A 3 8.92 -32.83 -40.32
C THR A 3 9.91 -32.05 -39.45
N GLN A 4 9.73 -32.18 -38.14
CA GLN A 4 10.36 -31.40 -37.06
C GLN A 4 11.88 -31.59 -36.90
N GLU A 5 12.53 -32.29 -37.83
CA GLU A 5 13.99 -32.51 -37.86
C GLU A 5 14.73 -31.71 -38.96
N GLN A 6 14.02 -31.02 -39.86
CA GLN A 6 14.64 -30.28 -40.97
C GLN A 6 14.80 -28.76 -40.74
N LEU A 7 14.47 -28.25 -39.55
CA LEU A 7 14.87 -26.89 -39.11
C LEU A 7 16.20 -26.88 -38.32
N ARG A 8 16.81 -28.06 -38.13
CA ARG A 8 18.16 -28.24 -37.59
C ARG A 8 19.08 -28.64 -38.74
N ASN A 9 19.97 -27.71 -39.12
CA ASN A 9 21.18 -27.89 -39.95
C ASN A 9 21.11 -27.38 -41.41
N GLY A 10 21.66 -26.17 -41.61
CA GLY A 10 22.77 -25.99 -42.56
C GLY A 10 22.62 -24.86 -43.60
N ILE A 11 23.45 -23.81 -43.48
CA ILE A 11 24.46 -23.45 -44.50
C ILE A 11 25.72 -22.98 -43.76
N LYS A 12 26.81 -23.75 -43.90
CA LYS A 12 28.17 -23.39 -43.49
C LYS A 12 28.87 -22.74 -44.68
N ILE A 13 29.49 -21.57 -44.48
CA ILE A 13 30.60 -21.10 -45.32
C ILE A 13 31.79 -20.89 -44.39
N SER A 14 32.86 -21.61 -44.67
CA SER A 14 34.13 -21.63 -43.95
C SER A 14 35.12 -20.60 -44.49
N LYS A 15 35.84 -19.88 -43.62
CA LYS A 15 37.27 -19.58 -43.81
C LYS A 15 37.97 -19.34 -42.47
N GLU A 16 39.24 -19.71 -42.42
CA GLU A 16 39.97 -20.25 -41.28
C GLU A 16 40.58 -19.26 -40.27
N ARG A 17 40.71 -19.77 -39.02
CA ARG A 17 41.75 -19.60 -37.97
C ARG A 17 42.15 -18.19 -37.44
N ALA A 18 41.83 -17.97 -36.16
CA ALA A 18 42.80 -17.67 -35.07
C ALA A 18 42.22 -18.06 -33.69
N ARG A 19 43.08 -18.46 -32.74
CA ARG A 19 42.78 -18.96 -31.38
C ARG A 19 42.49 -17.83 -30.35
N PRO A 20 42.03 -18.15 -29.12
CA PRO A 20 40.94 -17.44 -28.46
C PRO A 20 41.42 -16.31 -27.53
N THR A 21 40.59 -15.27 -27.42
CA THR A 21 40.54 -14.40 -26.25
C THR A 21 39.12 -14.39 -25.71
N GLU A 22 39.04 -14.31 -24.38
CA GLU A 22 37.91 -14.57 -23.51
C GLU A 22 36.57 -13.95 -23.95
N ASP A 23 35.55 -14.82 -23.99
CA ASP A 23 34.12 -14.58 -23.75
C ASP A 23 33.65 -13.12 -23.73
N ASN A 24 33.47 -12.54 -24.91
CA ASN A 24 32.51 -11.46 -25.13
C ASN A 24 31.47 -11.91 -26.16
N GLU A 25 30.71 -12.93 -25.79
CA GLU A 25 29.43 -13.19 -26.44
C GLU A 25 28.47 -12.05 -26.04
N PRO A 26 27.92 -11.27 -26.98
CA PRO A 26 26.98 -10.22 -26.64
C PRO A 26 25.68 -10.88 -26.19
N LYS A 27 25.55 -11.14 -24.87
CA LYS A 27 24.30 -11.59 -24.25
C LYS A 27 23.23 -10.59 -24.64
N THR A 28 22.34 -10.97 -25.55
CA THR A 28 21.18 -10.19 -25.94
C THR A 28 20.36 -9.94 -24.68
N ARG A 29 20.48 -8.76 -24.07
CA ARG A 29 19.81 -8.43 -22.81
C ARG A 29 18.31 -8.51 -23.01
N THR A 30 17.67 -9.42 -22.28
CA THR A 30 16.22 -9.55 -22.28
C THR A 30 15.58 -8.35 -21.59
N ILE A 31 14.27 -8.15 -21.82
CA ILE A 31 13.52 -7.12 -21.08
C ILE A 31 13.53 -7.38 -19.57
N TRP A 32 13.57 -8.66 -19.17
CA TRP A 32 13.65 -9.07 -17.78
C TRP A 32 15.00 -8.72 -17.15
N ASP A 33 16.11 -8.84 -17.90
CA ASP A 33 17.43 -8.38 -17.43
C ASP A 33 17.44 -6.86 -17.17
N LYS A 34 16.75 -6.10 -18.04
CA LYS A 34 16.61 -4.66 -17.85
C LYS A 34 15.79 -4.34 -16.59
N ILE A 35 14.66 -5.02 -16.38
CA ILE A 35 13.82 -4.84 -15.19
C ILE A 35 14.62 -5.20 -13.92
N ALA A 36 15.29 -6.35 -13.91
CA ALA A 36 16.11 -6.78 -12.79
C ALA A 36 17.22 -5.78 -12.45
N LYS A 37 17.88 -5.20 -13.47
CA LYS A 37 18.86 -4.13 -13.25
C LYS A 37 18.24 -2.88 -12.62
N LEU A 38 17.06 -2.47 -13.09
CA LEU A 38 16.35 -1.32 -12.51
C LEU A 38 15.96 -1.61 -11.06
N GLU A 39 15.44 -2.79 -10.76
CA GLU A 39 15.07 -3.21 -9.40
C GLU A 39 16.27 -3.27 -8.45
N ALA A 40 17.41 -3.81 -8.90
CA ALA A 40 18.66 -3.85 -8.13
C ALA A 40 19.17 -2.45 -7.75
N HIS A 41 18.98 -1.47 -8.63
CA HIS A 41 19.29 -0.07 -8.36
C HIS A 41 18.10 0.72 -7.81
N GLU A 42 16.96 0.07 -7.55
CA GLU A 42 15.72 0.67 -7.07
C GLU A 42 15.22 1.84 -7.95
N LEU A 43 15.51 1.78 -9.25
CA LEU A 43 15.14 2.80 -10.22
C LEU A 43 13.70 2.61 -10.68
N CYS A 44 13.04 3.74 -10.93
CA CYS A 44 11.67 3.82 -11.38
C CYS A 44 11.47 3.02 -12.67
N LEU A 45 10.54 2.08 -12.65
CA LEU A 45 10.21 1.27 -13.81
C LEU A 45 9.53 2.04 -14.97
N GLU A 46 9.15 3.29 -14.74
CA GLU A 46 8.63 4.19 -15.78
C GLU A 46 9.75 5.03 -16.39
N CYS A 47 10.32 5.95 -15.60
CA CYS A 47 11.26 6.95 -16.10
C CYS A 47 12.73 6.50 -16.06
N GLU A 48 13.06 5.41 -15.36
CA GLU A 48 14.41 4.83 -15.23
C GLU A 48 15.47 5.75 -14.59
N ARG A 49 15.07 6.91 -14.08
CA ARG A 49 15.98 7.96 -13.58
C ARG A 49 15.96 8.10 -12.07
N ARG A 50 14.76 8.08 -11.48
CA ARG A 50 14.56 8.37 -10.06
C ARG A 50 14.35 7.09 -9.28
N LYS A 51 14.64 7.12 -7.98
CA LYS A 51 14.33 5.99 -7.09
C LYS A 51 12.82 5.73 -7.01
N TRP A 52 12.44 4.46 -6.91
CA TRP A 52 11.06 4.06 -6.67
C TRP A 52 10.57 4.55 -5.30
N LYS A 53 9.25 4.74 -5.15
CA LYS A 53 8.65 5.18 -3.89
C LYS A 53 8.80 4.12 -2.80
N ASN A 54 8.60 2.86 -3.16
CA ASN A 54 8.79 1.69 -2.33
C ASN A 54 8.78 0.42 -3.20
N LYS A 55 9.11 -0.71 -2.58
CA LYS A 55 9.18 -2.04 -3.21
C LYS A 55 7.87 -2.51 -3.87
N SER A 56 6.70 -2.02 -3.44
CA SER A 56 5.41 -2.48 -3.99
C SER A 56 4.88 -1.64 -5.15
N ILE A 57 5.27 -0.36 -5.23
CA ILE A 57 4.83 0.55 -6.30
C ILE A 57 5.83 0.54 -7.47
N GLN A 58 7.12 0.35 -7.16
CA GLN A 58 8.22 0.22 -8.13
C GLN A 58 8.40 1.37 -9.14
N VAL A 59 7.68 2.47 -8.96
CA VAL A 59 7.87 3.74 -9.69
C VAL A 59 8.10 4.89 -8.71
N CYS A 60 8.71 5.99 -9.19
CA CYS A 60 8.92 7.18 -8.37
C CYS A 60 7.60 7.88 -8.03
N LEU A 61 7.63 8.84 -7.08
CA LEU A 61 6.44 9.54 -6.62
C LEU A 61 5.69 10.26 -7.75
N ASP A 62 6.41 10.90 -8.67
CA ASP A 62 5.82 11.65 -9.78
C ASP A 62 5.11 10.71 -10.75
N CYS A 63 5.79 9.63 -11.16
CA CYS A 63 5.19 8.61 -12.03
C CYS A 63 4.03 7.88 -11.35
N ALA A 64 4.07 7.69 -10.02
CA ALA A 64 2.95 7.10 -9.29
C ALA A 64 1.69 7.98 -9.30
N LYS A 65 1.85 9.31 -9.42
CA LYS A 65 0.74 10.27 -9.48
C LYS A 65 0.21 10.50 -10.89
N SER A 66 1.08 10.43 -11.90
CA SER A 66 0.72 10.74 -13.29
C SER A 66 0.20 9.54 -14.08
N ARG A 67 0.35 8.33 -13.56
CA ARG A 67 -0.03 7.09 -14.25
C ARG A 67 -1.28 6.48 -13.61
N ASP A 68 -2.10 5.87 -14.45
CA ASP A 68 -3.31 5.21 -13.99
C ASP A 68 -3.00 4.05 -13.03
N THR A 69 -3.86 3.89 -12.04
CA THR A 69 -3.85 2.72 -11.17
C THR A 69 -4.89 1.73 -11.68
N LEU A 70 -4.43 0.56 -12.14
CA LEU A 70 -5.28 -0.50 -12.65
C LEU A 70 -5.39 -1.65 -11.62
N LYS A 71 -6.28 -2.60 -11.87
CA LYS A 71 -6.48 -3.78 -11.02
C LYS A 71 -6.14 -5.05 -11.81
N CYS A 72 -5.18 -5.82 -11.31
CA CYS A 72 -4.74 -7.03 -12.00
C CYS A 72 -5.89 -8.04 -12.14
N CYS A 73 -6.10 -8.61 -13.33
CA CYS A 73 -7.17 -9.57 -13.58
C CYS A 73 -6.98 -10.90 -12.82
N HIS A 74 -5.73 -11.27 -12.53
CA HIS A 74 -5.38 -12.53 -11.84
C HIS A 74 -5.37 -12.39 -10.32
N CYS A 75 -4.44 -11.58 -9.78
CA CYS A 75 -4.27 -11.46 -8.33
C CYS A 75 -5.13 -10.36 -7.67
N LYS A 76 -5.86 -9.56 -8.46
CA LYS A 76 -6.73 -8.45 -8.00
C LYS A 76 -6.03 -7.33 -7.23
N ILE A 77 -4.71 -7.35 -7.16
CA ILE A 77 -3.90 -6.26 -6.60
C ILE A 77 -4.00 -5.05 -7.53
N SER A 78 -4.19 -3.87 -6.94
CA SER A 78 -4.08 -2.61 -7.67
C SER A 78 -2.61 -2.23 -7.86
N TYR A 79 -2.24 -1.81 -9.06
CA TYR A 79 -0.87 -1.49 -9.44
C TYR A 79 -0.83 -0.24 -10.31
N VAL A 80 0.31 0.46 -10.31
CA VAL A 80 0.53 1.60 -11.20
C VAL A 80 0.86 1.08 -12.61
N ASN A 81 0.13 1.53 -13.63
CA ASN A 81 0.30 1.07 -15.00
C ASN A 81 1.52 1.71 -15.70
N HIS A 82 2.71 1.33 -15.24
CA HIS A 82 3.97 1.72 -15.85
C HIS A 82 4.20 0.98 -17.19
N LYS A 83 5.13 1.47 -18.00
CA LYS A 83 5.35 1.04 -19.40
C LYS A 83 5.55 -0.45 -19.60
N TYR A 84 6.17 -1.14 -18.64
CA TYR A 84 6.36 -2.58 -18.71
C TYR A 84 5.05 -3.35 -18.45
N CYS A 85 4.20 -2.88 -17.52
CA CYS A 85 2.85 -3.42 -17.34
C CYS A 85 1.97 -3.12 -18.56
N ALA A 86 2.05 -1.90 -19.11
CA ALA A 86 1.33 -1.53 -20.33
C ALA A 86 1.73 -2.41 -21.53
N LYS A 87 3.03 -2.67 -21.69
CA LYS A 87 3.56 -3.59 -22.73
C LYS A 87 3.06 -5.02 -22.51
N ALA A 88 3.12 -5.53 -21.28
CA ALA A 88 2.58 -6.85 -20.95
C ALA A 88 1.09 -6.94 -21.25
N GLY A 89 0.32 -5.89 -20.92
CA GLY A 89 -1.11 -5.86 -21.20
C GLY A 89 -1.44 -5.85 -22.69
N SER A 90 -0.62 -5.20 -23.53
CA SER A 90 -0.75 -5.28 -25.00
C SER A 90 -0.44 -6.68 -25.54
N ILE A 91 0.61 -7.33 -25.03
CA ILE A 91 1.05 -8.66 -25.50
C ILE A 91 0.02 -9.72 -25.11
N TYR A 92 -0.40 -9.73 -23.85
CA TYR A 92 -1.29 -10.76 -23.31
C TYR A 92 -2.78 -10.42 -23.39
N LYS A 93 -3.11 -9.21 -23.90
CA LYS A 93 -4.47 -8.68 -24.02
C LYS A 93 -5.26 -8.72 -22.70
N ARG A 94 -4.58 -8.40 -21.59
CA ARG A 94 -5.12 -8.48 -20.22
C ARG A 94 -4.51 -7.41 -19.31
N GLU A 95 -5.25 -6.93 -18.32
CA GLU A 95 -4.72 -6.03 -17.29
C GLU A 95 -3.91 -6.79 -16.24
N LEU A 96 -2.58 -6.77 -16.38
CA LEU A 96 -1.65 -7.56 -15.59
C LEU A 96 -0.69 -6.69 -14.79
N CYS A 97 -0.54 -6.99 -13.49
CA CYS A 97 0.57 -6.44 -12.72
C CYS A 97 1.90 -7.11 -13.12
N MET A 98 3.03 -6.48 -12.77
CA MET A 98 4.36 -6.96 -13.13
C MET A 98 4.64 -8.40 -12.69
N SER A 99 4.27 -8.75 -11.46
CA SER A 99 4.45 -10.11 -10.93
C SER A 99 3.67 -11.15 -11.74
N CYS A 100 2.40 -10.89 -12.06
CA CYS A 100 1.60 -11.81 -12.89
C CYS A 100 2.11 -11.89 -14.34
N ALA A 101 2.62 -10.79 -14.90
CA ALA A 101 3.23 -10.78 -16.22
C ALA A 101 4.53 -11.60 -16.26
N SER A 102 5.36 -11.52 -15.21
CA SER A 102 6.58 -12.31 -15.06
C SER A 102 6.27 -13.80 -14.93
N ASN A 103 5.28 -14.15 -14.10
CA ASN A 103 4.85 -15.53 -13.96
C ASN A 103 4.26 -16.08 -15.27
N TRP A 104 3.45 -15.31 -15.98
CA TRP A 104 2.95 -15.71 -17.30
C TRP A 104 4.10 -16.01 -18.26
N ALA A 105 5.10 -15.12 -18.34
CA ALA A 105 6.27 -15.32 -19.20
C ALA A 105 7.09 -16.57 -18.82
N THR A 106 7.10 -16.92 -17.53
CA THR A 106 7.85 -18.06 -17.00
C THR A 106 7.13 -19.39 -17.23
N TYR A 107 5.85 -19.46 -16.88
CA TYR A 107 5.08 -20.72 -16.88
C TYR A 107 4.30 -20.96 -18.18
N ASN A 108 4.05 -19.90 -18.95
CA ASN A 108 3.36 -19.93 -20.23
C ASN A 108 2.00 -20.67 -20.20
N CYS A 109 1.25 -20.52 -19.10
CA CYS A 109 -0.07 -21.12 -18.90
C CYS A 109 -0.96 -20.21 -18.04
N ASP A 110 -2.28 -20.41 -18.12
CA ASP A 110 -3.22 -19.73 -17.23
C ASP A 110 -3.03 -20.22 -15.77
N PRO A 111 -3.08 -19.31 -14.78
CA PRO A 111 -2.92 -19.67 -13.39
C PRO A 111 -4.13 -20.44 -12.87
N LYS A 112 -3.94 -21.27 -11.84
CA LYS A 112 -5.03 -21.92 -11.12
C LYS A 112 -5.58 -21.04 -9.99
N LEU A 113 -6.74 -21.43 -9.46
CA LEU A 113 -7.28 -20.84 -8.23
C LEU A 113 -6.38 -21.18 -7.04
N CYS A 114 -5.99 -20.14 -6.30
CA CYS A 114 -5.27 -20.30 -5.04
C CYS A 114 -6.21 -20.87 -3.97
N ARG A 115 -5.83 -21.98 -3.34
CA ARG A 115 -6.63 -22.65 -2.29
C ARG A 115 -6.93 -21.79 -1.07
N LEU A 116 -6.10 -20.76 -0.82
CA LEU A 116 -6.24 -19.90 0.36
C LEU A 116 -7.09 -18.66 0.06
N CYS A 117 -6.75 -17.92 -0.99
CA CYS A 117 -7.38 -16.62 -1.28
C CYS A 117 -8.38 -16.63 -2.44
N ASN A 118 -8.59 -17.78 -3.09
CA ASN A 118 -9.51 -17.98 -4.23
C ASN A 118 -9.26 -17.01 -5.40
N GLN A 119 -8.02 -16.59 -5.61
CA GLN A 119 -7.63 -15.80 -6.78
C GLN A 119 -6.99 -16.69 -7.85
N TRP A 120 -7.26 -16.38 -9.12
CA TRP A 120 -6.65 -17.01 -10.29
C TRP A 120 -5.19 -16.57 -10.42
N SER A 121 -4.34 -16.96 -9.48
CA SER A 121 -2.94 -16.51 -9.40
C SER A 121 -2.00 -17.56 -8.79
N ALA A 122 -2.39 -18.83 -8.75
CA ALA A 122 -1.49 -19.94 -8.42
C ALA A 122 -0.79 -20.42 -9.70
N TRP A 123 0.44 -19.97 -9.90
CA TRP A 123 1.22 -20.23 -11.13
C TRP A 123 2.13 -21.45 -11.02
N ARG A 124 2.57 -21.76 -9.80
CA ARG A 124 3.46 -22.89 -9.49
C ARG A 124 2.66 -24.20 -9.49
N SER A 125 3.37 -25.31 -9.38
CA SER A 125 2.75 -26.62 -9.10
C SER A 125 2.03 -26.66 -7.75
N THR A 126 2.38 -25.75 -6.82
CA THR A 126 1.70 -25.57 -5.55
C THR A 126 0.30 -24.97 -5.76
N SER A 127 -0.65 -25.38 -4.92
CA SER A 127 -2.04 -24.88 -4.92
C SER A 127 -2.20 -23.42 -4.44
N GLU A 128 -1.11 -22.75 -4.09
CA GLU A 128 -1.04 -21.42 -3.50
C GLU A 128 -0.47 -20.40 -4.50
N CYS A 129 -0.97 -19.17 -4.46
CA CYS A 129 -0.31 -18.05 -5.13
C CYS A 129 0.93 -17.59 -4.36
N ASP A 130 1.87 -16.92 -5.03
CA ASP A 130 3.14 -16.47 -4.44
C ASP A 130 2.94 -15.71 -3.12
N THR A 131 2.01 -14.76 -3.08
CA THR A 131 1.72 -13.99 -1.86
C THR A 131 1.22 -14.87 -0.72
N CYS A 132 0.34 -15.83 -1.01
CA CYS A 132 -0.17 -16.75 0.01
C CYS A 132 0.91 -17.73 0.46
N TYR A 133 1.75 -18.20 -0.45
CA TYR A 133 2.89 -19.05 -0.15
C TYR A 133 3.86 -18.34 0.80
N ASP A 134 4.27 -17.11 0.49
CA ASP A 134 5.21 -16.34 1.32
C ASP A 134 4.64 -16.05 2.70
N LEU A 135 3.34 -15.73 2.78
CA LEU A 135 2.67 -15.48 4.07
C LEU A 135 2.52 -16.76 4.89
N LEU A 136 2.25 -17.90 4.25
CA LEU A 136 2.19 -19.20 4.92
C LEU A 136 3.55 -19.58 5.51
N GLN A 137 4.63 -19.41 4.75
CA GLN A 137 5.99 -19.65 5.24
C GLN A 137 6.36 -18.73 6.41
N LYS A 138 5.88 -17.49 6.38
CA LYS A 138 6.26 -16.48 7.37
C LYS A 138 5.43 -16.50 8.65
N TYR A 139 4.14 -16.79 8.54
CA TYR A 139 3.17 -16.61 9.64
C TYR A 139 2.43 -17.90 10.02
N GLY A 140 2.62 -18.98 9.27
CA GLY A 140 1.92 -20.24 9.49
C GLY A 140 0.47 -20.22 8.99
N GLU A 141 -0.33 -21.13 9.54
CA GLU A 141 -1.67 -21.44 9.07
C GLU A 141 -2.62 -20.22 9.16
N PRO A 142 -3.35 -19.88 8.07
CA PRO A 142 -4.27 -18.74 8.08
C PRO A 142 -5.61 -19.07 8.73
N LEU A 143 -6.24 -18.02 9.23
CA LEU A 143 -7.63 -18.01 9.70
C LEU A 143 -8.58 -17.49 8.62
N GLN A 144 -9.87 -17.54 8.92
CA GLN A 144 -10.92 -16.99 8.07
C GLN A 144 -10.85 -15.46 8.02
N CYS A 145 -10.93 -14.90 6.81
CA CYS A 145 -11.03 -13.47 6.59
C CYS A 145 -12.44 -12.97 6.90
N GLU A 146 -12.56 -11.98 7.77
CA GLU A 146 -13.85 -11.41 8.18
C GLU A 146 -14.55 -10.61 7.07
N SER A 147 -13.81 -10.19 6.03
CA SER A 147 -14.38 -9.42 4.92
C SER A 147 -14.81 -10.29 3.73
N CYS A 148 -14.12 -11.40 3.45
CA CYS A 148 -14.40 -12.21 2.27
C CYS A 148 -14.63 -13.69 2.54
N GLY A 149 -14.53 -14.15 3.79
CA GLY A 149 -14.78 -15.54 4.18
C GLY A 149 -13.69 -16.54 3.80
N ASN A 150 -12.69 -16.15 2.99
CA ASN A 150 -11.60 -17.04 2.58
C ASN A 150 -10.63 -17.34 3.76
N ARG A 151 -10.06 -18.55 3.81
CA ARG A 151 -9.00 -18.95 4.77
C ARG A 151 -7.63 -18.37 4.37
N ALA A 152 -7.51 -17.05 4.41
CA ALA A 152 -6.30 -16.32 4.01
C ALA A 152 -5.96 -15.13 4.92
N ALA A 153 -6.54 -15.07 6.13
CA ALA A 153 -6.18 -14.07 7.13
C ALA A 153 -5.03 -14.59 8.01
N PHE A 154 -3.81 -14.18 7.67
CA PHE A 154 -2.59 -14.53 8.41
C PHE A 154 -2.40 -13.61 9.62
N ASP A 155 -1.98 -14.15 10.75
CA ASP A 155 -1.65 -13.34 11.93
C ASP A 155 -0.32 -12.62 11.72
N ARG A 156 -0.40 -11.28 11.60
CA ARG A 156 0.76 -10.40 11.42
C ARG A 156 1.08 -9.62 12.69
N GLY A 157 0.56 -10.06 13.83
CA GLY A 157 0.67 -9.40 15.12
C GLY A 157 -0.37 -8.30 15.33
N GLU A 158 -0.49 -7.87 16.58
CA GLU A 158 -1.49 -6.91 17.04
C GLU A 158 -1.37 -5.53 16.35
N ALA A 159 -0.14 -5.01 16.20
CA ALA A 159 0.10 -3.74 15.52
C ALA A 159 -0.38 -3.74 14.06
N ALA A 160 -0.45 -4.91 13.40
CA ALA A 160 -1.02 -5.01 12.06
C ALA A 160 -2.56 -4.98 12.09
N ARG A 161 -3.18 -5.61 13.10
CA ARG A 161 -4.64 -5.65 13.32
C ARG A 161 -5.18 -4.28 13.73
N GLN A 162 -4.50 -3.54 14.59
CA GLN A 162 -4.92 -2.18 15.00
C GLN A 162 -5.06 -1.22 13.81
N ARG A 163 -4.20 -1.34 12.78
CA ARG A 163 -4.29 -0.52 11.54
C ARG A 163 -5.51 -0.83 10.66
N VAL A 164 -6.24 -1.90 10.96
CA VAL A 164 -7.45 -2.34 10.26
C VAL A 164 -8.61 -2.54 11.22
N SER A 165 -8.69 -1.71 12.27
CA SER A 165 -9.75 -1.74 13.28
C SER A 165 -9.92 -3.12 13.93
N ASN A 166 -8.80 -3.78 14.22
CA ASN A 166 -8.71 -5.11 14.82
C ASN A 166 -9.34 -6.26 14.01
N LEU A 167 -9.73 -6.01 12.76
CA LEU A 167 -10.30 -7.04 11.88
C LEU A 167 -9.26 -8.04 11.38
N ARG A 168 -9.65 -9.31 11.28
CA ARG A 168 -8.83 -10.36 10.64
C ARG A 168 -9.06 -10.34 9.13
N LEU A 169 -8.17 -9.65 8.42
CA LEU A 169 -8.27 -9.48 6.98
C LEU A 169 -7.17 -10.23 6.23
N CYS A 170 -7.52 -10.85 5.11
CA CYS A 170 -6.55 -11.35 4.15
C CYS A 170 -5.73 -10.21 3.53
N PHE A 171 -4.67 -10.55 2.79
CA PHE A 171 -3.80 -9.55 2.17
C PHE A 171 -4.58 -8.57 1.28
N LEU A 172 -5.46 -9.08 0.40
CA LEU A 172 -6.24 -8.24 -0.52
C LEU A 172 -7.26 -7.36 0.20
N CYS A 173 -7.99 -7.91 1.17
CA CYS A 173 -8.92 -7.14 1.98
C CYS A 173 -8.19 -6.07 2.80
N THR A 174 -6.98 -6.36 3.32
CA THR A 174 -6.13 -5.36 3.98
C THR A 174 -5.77 -4.22 3.03
N CYS A 175 -5.35 -4.53 1.80
CA CYS A 175 -5.00 -3.52 0.80
C CYS A 175 -6.21 -2.65 0.44
N ASN A 176 -7.39 -3.26 0.27
CA ASN A 176 -8.63 -2.54 -0.02
C ASN A 176 -9.06 -1.66 1.15
N TYR A 177 -9.00 -2.17 2.38
CA TYR A 177 -9.32 -1.42 3.60
C TYR A 177 -8.47 -0.15 3.71
N LYS A 178 -7.14 -0.29 3.60
CA LYS A 178 -6.21 0.86 3.69
C LYS A 178 -6.44 1.87 2.58
N ARG A 179 -6.78 1.40 1.38
CA ARG A 179 -7.10 2.27 0.24
C ARG A 179 -8.38 3.07 0.51
N ASN A 180 -9.42 2.40 0.99
CA ASN A 180 -10.70 3.05 1.31
C ASN A 180 -10.56 4.05 2.46
N ASP A 181 -9.87 3.67 3.54
CA ASP A 181 -9.55 4.54 4.67
C ASP A 181 -8.80 5.80 4.22
N TYR A 182 -7.82 5.66 3.33
CA TYR A 182 -7.12 6.81 2.73
C TYR A 182 -8.06 7.74 1.96
N TYR A 183 -8.93 7.21 1.09
CA TYR A 183 -9.85 8.03 0.31
C TYR A 183 -10.91 8.71 1.18
N ASN A 184 -11.44 8.03 2.19
CA ASN A 184 -12.39 8.60 3.13
C ASN A 184 -11.76 9.76 3.92
N ARG A 185 -10.53 9.60 4.41
CA ARG A 185 -9.81 10.69 5.10
C ARG A 185 -9.53 11.88 4.17
N LYS A 186 -9.23 11.61 2.89
CA LYS A 186 -9.03 12.66 1.90
C LYS A 186 -10.33 13.43 1.62
N LEU A 187 -11.45 12.71 1.49
CA LEU A 187 -12.77 13.29 1.26
C LEU A 187 -13.21 14.18 2.43
N MET A 188 -13.03 13.69 3.67
CA MET A 188 -13.36 14.47 4.88
C MET A 188 -12.48 15.71 5.06
N ARG A 189 -11.24 15.70 4.53
CA ARG A 189 -10.37 16.88 4.50
C ARG A 189 -10.81 17.92 3.47
N SER A 190 -11.38 17.50 2.34
CA SER A 190 -11.87 18.45 1.33
C SER A 190 -13.15 19.15 1.77
N THR A 191 -14.03 18.49 2.54
CA THR A 191 -15.30 19.08 2.98
C THR A 191 -15.16 20.11 4.10
N THR A 192 -14.01 20.16 4.80
CA THR A 192 -13.74 21.14 5.85
C THR A 192 -13.18 22.49 5.36
N HIS A 193 -13.00 22.67 4.04
CA HIS A 193 -12.47 23.92 3.47
C HIS A 193 -13.53 24.81 2.78
N ASP A 194 -14.80 24.41 2.73
CA ASP A 194 -15.91 25.21 2.18
C ASP A 194 -16.79 25.82 3.28
N SER A 195 -16.19 26.58 4.19
CA SER A 195 -16.92 27.54 5.02
C SER A 195 -16.59 28.95 4.50
N PRO A 196 -17.55 29.71 3.91
CA PRO A 196 -17.31 31.09 3.54
C PRO A 196 -17.22 31.91 4.83
N SER A 197 -16.01 32.08 5.33
CA SER A 197 -15.72 32.97 6.43
C SER A 197 -15.81 34.39 5.90
N GLY A 198 -17.00 34.99 6.05
CA GLY A 198 -17.18 36.42 5.94
C GLY A 198 -16.18 37.13 6.87
N LYS A 199 -15.31 37.92 6.26
CA LYS A 199 -14.65 39.06 6.91
C LYS A 199 -14.83 40.24 5.98
N GLY A 200 -15.69 41.17 6.41
CA GLY A 200 -15.66 42.53 5.90
C GLY A 200 -14.37 43.21 6.35
N ASP A 201 -13.85 44.09 5.49
CA ASP A 201 -13.60 45.48 5.85
C ASP A 201 -13.36 46.33 4.58
N ASP A 202 -14.30 47.24 4.35
CA ASP A 202 -14.15 48.68 4.10
C ASP A 202 -13.13 49.26 3.09
N ARG A 203 -13.64 49.79 1.96
CA ARG A 203 -13.70 51.24 1.59
C ARG A 203 -13.80 51.47 0.06
N HIS A 204 -14.92 51.99 -0.43
CA HIS A 204 -15.14 53.41 -0.82
C HIS A 204 -16.19 53.59 -1.95
N SER A 205 -17.13 54.52 -1.70
CA SER A 205 -17.79 55.43 -2.67
C SER A 205 -18.76 54.84 -3.73
N GLN A 206 -20.08 54.96 -3.51
CA GLN A 206 -20.93 56.04 -4.09
C GLN A 206 -22.45 55.80 -3.91
N SER A 207 -23.10 56.80 -3.29
CA SER A 207 -24.35 57.46 -3.72
C SER A 207 -25.68 56.67 -3.91
N ARG A 208 -26.67 57.11 -3.12
CA ARG A 208 -28.11 57.37 -3.37
C ARG A 208 -29.18 56.44 -2.74
N ARG A 209 -29.80 57.02 -1.69
CA ARG A 209 -31.24 57.26 -1.43
C ARG A 209 -32.22 56.09 -1.64
N THR A 210 -32.97 55.73 -0.58
CA THR A 210 -34.36 56.21 -0.34
C THR A 210 -34.92 55.73 1.02
N LEU A 211 -35.98 56.41 1.44
CA LEU A 211 -36.59 56.53 2.78
C LEU A 211 -37.59 55.42 3.18
N ARG A 212 -38.05 55.56 4.44
CA ARG A 212 -39.28 55.05 5.13
C ARG A 212 -39.21 53.66 5.76
N SER A 213 -39.90 53.34 6.86
CA SER A 213 -40.50 54.03 8.03
C SER A 213 -41.22 52.91 8.80
N SER A 214 -41.19 52.94 10.14
CA SER A 214 -42.20 52.44 11.13
C SER A 214 -42.78 51.02 10.95
N GLU A 215 -43.30 50.25 11.91
CA GLU A 215 -43.51 50.23 13.36
C GLU A 215 -44.16 48.84 13.62
N ASN A 216 -44.26 48.46 14.89
CA ASN A 216 -45.10 47.38 15.46
C ASN A 216 -44.58 45.94 15.28
N GLY A 217 -44.55 45.09 16.31
CA GLY A 217 -45.02 45.23 17.69
C GLY A 217 -45.32 43.84 18.26
N THR A 218 -45.05 43.66 19.56
CA THR A 218 -45.76 42.79 20.53
C THR A 218 -45.85 41.28 20.28
N ARG A 219 -45.97 40.37 21.24
CA ARG A 219 -45.82 40.29 22.71
C ARG A 219 -46.29 38.87 23.07
N SER A 220 -45.57 38.21 23.98
CA SER A 220 -45.96 37.20 25.00
C SER A 220 -47.00 36.11 24.68
N THR A 221 -46.74 34.88 25.14
CA THR A 221 -47.35 34.36 26.40
C THR A 221 -46.77 33.00 26.81
N GLU A 222 -46.64 32.86 28.12
CA GLU A 222 -46.15 31.75 28.94
C GLU A 222 -47.21 30.65 29.13
N ASN A 223 -46.76 29.42 29.38
CA ASN A 223 -47.08 28.58 30.56
C ASN A 223 -46.51 27.16 30.31
N GLU A 224 -45.53 26.65 31.07
CA GLU A 224 -45.55 26.20 32.48
C GLU A 224 -46.53 25.05 32.76
N ARG A 225 -45.99 23.82 32.88
CA ARG A 225 -46.02 22.94 34.08
C ARG A 225 -45.70 21.48 33.73
N GLY A 226 -44.82 20.82 34.51
CA GLY A 226 -44.76 19.35 34.43
C GLY A 226 -43.64 18.53 35.08
N GLN A 227 -42.88 19.04 36.07
CA GLN A 227 -42.11 18.28 37.08
C GLN A 227 -40.87 17.41 36.70
N PRO A 228 -39.94 17.22 37.68
CA PRO A 228 -38.54 16.85 37.45
C PRO A 228 -38.25 15.36 37.72
N SER A 229 -37.45 14.73 36.86
CA SER A 229 -36.83 13.44 37.16
C SER A 229 -35.36 13.63 37.51
N LYS A 230 -35.00 13.23 38.74
CA LYS A 230 -33.64 12.97 39.21
C LYS A 230 -32.79 12.32 38.12
N ILE A 231 -31.66 12.93 37.77
CA ILE A 231 -30.54 12.24 37.13
C ILE A 231 -29.43 12.18 38.17
N GLU A 232 -29.19 10.96 38.65
CA GLU A 232 -28.16 10.63 39.62
C GLU A 232 -26.76 10.87 39.04
N SER A 233 -25.92 11.51 39.83
CA SER A 233 -24.48 11.68 39.62
C SER A 233 -23.78 10.31 39.51
N THR A 234 -23.44 9.90 38.28
CA THR A 234 -22.55 8.74 38.04
C THR A 234 -21.35 9.07 37.11
N GLY A 235 -21.13 10.36 36.82
CA GLY A 235 -20.12 10.80 35.83
C GLY A 235 -18.67 10.96 36.33
N SER A 236 -18.42 11.03 37.64
CA SER A 236 -17.08 11.37 38.16
C SER A 236 -16.12 10.17 38.24
N ASP A 237 -16.63 8.98 38.58
CA ASP A 237 -15.79 7.79 38.77
C ASP A 237 -15.26 7.23 37.45
N SER A 238 -16.08 7.28 36.39
CA SER A 238 -15.67 6.82 35.05
C SER A 238 -14.59 7.73 34.45
N GLN A 239 -14.69 9.05 34.67
CA GLN A 239 -13.68 10.00 34.23
C GLN A 239 -12.36 9.85 35.02
N ALA A 240 -12.44 9.60 36.33
CA ALA A 240 -11.27 9.37 37.17
C ALA A 240 -10.58 8.02 36.87
N ALA A 241 -11.31 7.01 36.40
CA ALA A 241 -10.74 5.75 35.95
C ALA A 241 -9.95 5.93 34.63
N LEU A 242 -10.53 6.63 33.65
CA LEU A 242 -9.86 6.93 32.38
C LEU A 242 -8.60 7.78 32.57
N ILE A 243 -8.62 8.76 33.50
CA ILE A 243 -7.44 9.58 33.80
C ILE A 243 -6.29 8.74 34.39
N ARG A 244 -6.62 7.76 35.25
CA ARG A 244 -5.63 6.83 35.81
C ARG A 244 -5.04 5.92 34.72
N GLU A 245 -5.89 5.35 33.87
CA GLU A 245 -5.43 4.50 32.76
C GLU A 245 -4.53 5.26 31.78
N ILE A 246 -4.86 6.52 31.46
CA ILE A 246 -4.01 7.38 30.63
C ILE A 246 -2.65 7.65 31.29
N LYS A 247 -2.61 7.79 32.62
CA LYS A 247 -1.36 7.99 33.36
C LYS A 247 -0.50 6.73 33.33
N ASP A 248 -1.07 5.57 33.62
CA ASP A 248 -0.35 4.29 33.63
C ASP A 248 0.20 3.94 32.23
N LEU A 249 -0.54 4.27 31.17
CA LEU A 249 -0.08 4.11 29.79
C LEU A 249 1.07 5.05 29.44
N LYS A 250 1.05 6.30 29.94
CA LYS A 250 2.16 7.25 29.74
C LYS A 250 3.42 6.78 30.45
N ASP A 251 3.31 6.35 31.71
CA ASP A 251 4.44 5.85 32.49
C ASP A 251 5.03 4.58 31.83
N SER A 252 4.17 3.70 31.31
CA SER A 252 4.60 2.53 30.52
C SER A 252 5.32 2.93 29.24
N PHE A 253 4.82 3.94 28.52
CA PHE A 253 5.45 4.42 27.29
C PHE A 253 6.84 5.03 27.55
N ASP A 254 6.98 5.81 28.61
CA ASP A 254 8.26 6.43 28.99
C ASP A 254 9.29 5.36 29.44
N ASN A 255 8.85 4.34 30.17
CA ASN A 255 9.69 3.19 30.52
C ASN A 255 10.18 2.42 29.28
N LEU A 256 9.28 2.16 28.30
CA LEU A 256 9.68 1.52 27.04
C LEU A 256 10.66 2.40 26.25
N ARG A 257 10.45 3.71 26.24
CA ARG A 257 11.33 4.66 25.57
C ARG A 257 12.73 4.67 26.18
N GLN A 258 12.83 4.64 27.50
CA GLN A 258 14.12 4.54 28.20
C GLN A 258 14.84 3.24 27.86
N LYS A 259 14.15 2.10 27.97
CA LYS A 259 14.72 0.78 27.64
C LYS A 259 15.18 0.68 26.18
N TYR A 260 14.46 1.33 25.26
CA TYR A 260 14.87 1.41 23.86
C TYR A 260 16.16 2.23 23.68
N SER A 261 16.33 3.32 24.43
CA SER A 261 17.56 4.12 24.42
C SER A 261 18.76 3.31 24.92
N GLU A 262 18.60 2.60 26.04
CA GLU A 262 19.65 1.73 26.62
C GLU A 262 20.09 0.65 25.63
N LEU A 263 19.12 -0.04 25.00
CA LEU A 263 19.41 -1.06 23.99
C LEU A 263 20.08 -0.48 22.74
N GLN A 264 19.77 0.76 22.34
CA GLN A 264 20.45 1.44 21.24
C GLN A 264 21.92 1.71 21.57
N GLU A 265 22.20 2.18 22.79
CA GLU A 265 23.57 2.43 23.26
C GLU A 265 24.37 1.12 23.33
N GLU A 266 23.78 0.05 23.87
CA GLU A 266 24.40 -1.27 23.90
C GLU A 266 24.71 -1.78 22.48
N ASN A 267 23.78 -1.62 21.54
CA ASN A 267 24.01 -1.97 20.13
C ASN A 267 25.18 -1.20 19.52
N ILE A 268 25.30 0.09 19.84
CA ILE A 268 26.42 0.92 19.37
C ILE A 268 27.74 0.41 19.96
N GLN A 269 27.77 0.03 21.25
CA GLN A 269 28.96 -0.52 21.89
C GLN A 269 29.37 -1.88 21.31
N LEU A 270 28.41 -2.77 21.09
CA LEU A 270 28.65 -4.07 20.46
C LEU A 270 29.19 -3.90 19.03
N LYS A 271 28.61 -2.99 18.24
CA LYS A 271 29.12 -2.66 16.88
C LYS A 271 30.56 -2.14 16.92
N LYS A 272 30.92 -1.31 17.91
CA LYS A 272 32.31 -0.85 18.11
C LYS A 272 33.24 -2.02 18.45
N LYS A 273 32.84 -2.91 19.37
CA LYS A 273 33.61 -4.10 19.75
C LYS A 273 33.85 -5.06 18.57
N ILE A 274 32.83 -5.34 17.77
CA ILE A 274 32.94 -6.16 16.56
C ILE A 274 33.92 -5.51 15.57
N LYS A 275 33.83 -4.19 15.37
CA LYS A 275 34.75 -3.45 14.50
C LYS A 275 36.20 -3.50 14.97
N THR A 276 36.46 -3.53 16.28
CA THR A 276 37.81 -3.69 16.84
C THR A 276 38.32 -5.12 16.75
N MET A 277 37.46 -6.13 16.88
CA MET A 277 37.83 -7.54 16.72
C MET A 277 38.19 -7.86 15.27
N ASN A 278 37.44 -7.34 14.29
CA ASN A 278 37.71 -7.54 12.86
C ASN A 278 38.95 -6.77 12.34
N LYS A 279 39.63 -5.99 13.19
CA LYS A 279 40.87 -5.26 12.87
C LYS A 279 42.12 -5.93 13.44
N ARG A 280 41.98 -6.97 14.26
CA ARG A 280 43.06 -7.85 14.70
C ARG A 280 43.08 -9.09 13.81
#